data_AF-A0A109W3T9-F1
#
_entry.id   AF-A0A109W3T9-F1
#
_cell.length_a   1.000
_cell.length_b   1.000
_cell.length_c   1.000
_cell.angle_alpha   90.00
_cell.angle_beta   90.00
_cell.angle_gamma   90.00
#
_symmetry.space_group_name_H-M   'P 1'
#
loop_
_entity.id
_entity.type
_entity.pdbx_description
1 polymer ?
#
loop_
_entity_poly.entity_id
_entity_poly.type
_entity_poly.pdbx_seq_one_letter_code
_entity_poly.pdbx_strand_id
1 'polypeptide(L)'
;MQDDAASPGWYPANQLVSGPIIQRLDQYIPAVQNDPDFLLSLPQYPRIALESPSASGGKFWLGVAMETGISVRWGKLGTKGTVKHIPITQCKNKNPVLELKHRLQSKMNNGYNIIPHETVVP
;
A
#
# COMPACT_ATOMS: atom_id res chain seq x y z
N MET A 1 -4.69 17.64 21.10
CA MET A 1 -3.77 17.60 19.95
C MET A 1 -4.41 16.67 18.95
N GLN A 2 -4.90 17.20 17.84
CA GLN A 2 -5.52 16.43 16.77
C GLN A 2 -4.38 15.86 15.93
N ASP A 3 -4.21 14.53 15.94
CA ASP A 3 -3.25 13.86 15.07
C ASP A 3 -3.75 13.93 13.62
N ASP A 4 -3.08 14.80 12.85
CA ASP A 4 -3.16 14.95 11.39
C ASP A 4 -2.68 13.69 10.66
N ALA A 5 -3.36 12.56 10.84
CA ALA A 5 -3.04 11.27 10.21
C ALA A 5 -3.57 11.12 8.77
N ALA A 6 -3.74 12.23 8.04
CA ALA A 6 -4.18 12.21 6.64
C ALA A 6 -3.29 13.13 5.79
N SER A 7 -2.11 12.63 5.41
CA SER A 7 -1.23 13.33 4.46
C SER A 7 -1.99 13.65 3.16
N PRO A 8 -2.03 14.91 2.70
CA PRO A 8 -2.91 15.35 1.61
C PRO A 8 -2.46 14.80 0.24
N GLY A 9 -3.42 14.27 -0.52
CA GLY A 9 -3.49 14.44 -1.99
C GLY A 9 -2.49 13.71 -2.89
N TRP A 10 -1.68 12.75 -2.43
CA TRP A 10 -0.71 12.07 -3.32
C TRP A 10 -1.32 10.97 -4.21
N TYR A 11 -2.61 10.66 -4.04
CA TYR A 11 -3.44 9.89 -4.96
C TYR A 11 -4.89 10.37 -4.88
N PRO A 12 -5.68 10.25 -5.96
CA PRO A 12 -7.09 10.59 -5.97
C PRO A 12 -7.89 9.59 -5.11
N ALA A 13 -8.12 9.91 -3.84
CA ALA A 13 -8.80 9.03 -2.88
C ALA A 13 -10.25 8.68 -3.31
N ASN A 14 -10.87 9.52 -4.15
CA ASN A 14 -12.18 9.28 -4.77
C ASN A 14 -12.19 8.15 -5.82
N GLN A 15 -11.02 7.65 -6.25
CA GLN A 15 -10.89 6.48 -7.14
C GLN A 15 -10.85 5.15 -6.37
N LEU A 16 -10.84 5.18 -5.03
CA LEU A 16 -11.12 3.99 -4.22
C LEU A 16 -12.65 3.81 -4.17
N VAL A 17 -13.22 3.26 -5.25
CA VAL A 17 -14.67 3.03 -5.35
C VAL A 17 -15.11 1.87 -4.45
N SER A 18 -15.67 2.22 -3.28
CA SER A 18 -16.97 1.75 -2.74
C SER A 18 -16.98 1.44 -1.23
N GLY A 19 -17.65 2.32 -0.47
CA GLY A 19 -18.52 1.95 0.66
C GLY A 19 -17.88 1.47 1.99
N PRO A 20 -18.55 1.69 3.14
CA PRO A 20 -18.02 1.35 4.45
C PRO A 20 -18.25 -0.13 4.72
N ILE A 21 -17.41 -1.01 4.17
CA ILE A 21 -17.20 -2.32 4.81
C ILE A 21 -15.88 -2.21 5.56
N ILE A 22 -15.94 -1.57 6.73
CA ILE A 22 -14.89 -1.71 7.75
C ILE A 22 -15.15 -3.06 8.44
N GLN A 23 -14.92 -4.16 7.74
CA GLN A 23 -14.55 -5.40 8.44
C GLN A 23 -13.12 -5.20 8.96
N ARG A 24 -12.83 -5.69 10.17
CA ARG A 24 -11.53 -5.43 10.82
C ARG A 24 -10.38 -5.94 9.96
N LEU A 25 -9.67 -4.98 9.37
CA LEU A 25 -8.46 -5.12 8.54
C LEU A 25 -7.40 -6.05 9.14
N ASP A 26 -7.37 -6.14 10.46
CA ASP A 26 -6.50 -7.00 11.26
C ASP A 26 -6.58 -8.49 10.85
N GLN A 27 -7.75 -8.95 10.37
CA GLN A 27 -8.01 -10.36 10.08
C GLN A 27 -7.36 -10.84 8.77
N TYR A 28 -7.12 -9.95 7.82
CA TYR A 28 -6.58 -10.29 6.50
C TYR A 28 -5.07 -10.15 6.42
N ILE A 29 -4.42 -9.54 7.42
CA ILE A 29 -2.97 -9.36 7.44
C ILE A 29 -2.23 -10.70 7.45
N PRO A 30 -2.61 -11.71 8.26
CA PRO A 30 -1.99 -13.02 8.17
C PRO A 30 -2.16 -13.63 6.77
N ALA A 31 -3.30 -13.42 6.10
CA ALA A 31 -3.50 -13.90 4.75
C ALA A 31 -2.59 -13.19 3.75
N VAL A 32 -2.48 -11.86 3.78
CA VAL A 32 -1.57 -11.08 2.91
C VAL A 32 -0.10 -11.41 3.18
N GLN A 33 0.28 -11.62 4.43
CA GLN A 33 1.66 -11.94 4.83
C GLN A 33 2.06 -13.35 4.39
N ASN A 34 1.17 -14.33 4.58
CA ASN A 34 1.44 -15.73 4.25
C ASN A 34 1.22 -16.03 2.76
N ASP A 35 0.29 -15.33 2.11
CA ASP A 35 -0.09 -15.50 0.71
C ASP A 35 -0.34 -14.15 0.03
N PRO A 36 0.69 -13.56 -0.61
CA PRO A 36 0.54 -12.33 -1.37
C PRO A 36 -0.44 -12.43 -2.55
N ASP A 37 -0.77 -13.64 -3.04
CA ASP A 37 -1.76 -13.81 -4.11
C ASP A 37 -3.17 -13.47 -3.64
N PHE A 38 -3.42 -13.44 -2.32
CA PHE A 38 -4.66 -12.95 -1.73
C PHE A 38 -5.06 -11.57 -2.27
N LEU A 39 -4.10 -10.68 -2.55
CA LEU A 39 -4.38 -9.36 -3.12
C LEU A 39 -5.17 -9.44 -4.43
N LEU A 40 -4.94 -10.47 -5.24
CA LEU A 40 -5.60 -10.66 -6.53
C LEU A 40 -7.07 -11.11 -6.40
N SER A 41 -7.46 -11.62 -5.22
CA SER A 41 -8.85 -12.02 -4.93
C SER A 41 -9.73 -10.90 -4.40
N LEU A 42 -9.16 -9.71 -4.16
CA LEU A 42 -9.84 -8.62 -3.50
C LEU A 42 -10.91 -7.97 -4.39
N PRO A 43 -12.08 -7.62 -3.82
CA PRO A 43 -13.17 -7.00 -4.58
C PRO A 43 -12.90 -5.52 -4.91
N GLN A 44 -11.95 -4.87 -4.23
CA GLN A 44 -11.55 -3.49 -4.51
C GLN A 44 -10.01 -3.34 -4.45
N TYR A 45 -9.52 -2.16 -4.81
CA TYR A 45 -8.08 -1.91 -4.83
C TYR A 45 -7.48 -1.73 -3.43
N PRO A 46 -6.42 -2.48 -3.08
CA PRO A 46 -5.77 -2.36 -1.79
C PRO A 46 -4.79 -1.17 -1.71
N ARG A 47 -4.56 -0.72 -0.49
CA ARG A 47 -3.47 0.15 -0.05
C ARG A 47 -2.60 -0.62 0.94
N ILE A 48 -1.31 -0.72 0.68
CA ILE A 48 -0.36 -1.46 1.51
C ILE A 48 0.66 -0.49 2.10
N ALA A 49 0.77 -0.48 3.43
CA ALA A 49 1.73 0.32 4.18
C ALA A 49 2.79 -0.58 4.81
N LEU A 50 4.05 -0.21 4.64
CA LEU A 50 5.21 -0.98 5.10
C LEU A 50 6.20 -0.08 5.82
N GLU A 51 6.89 -0.63 6.81
CA GLU A 51 8.02 0.00 7.47
C GLU A 51 9.21 -0.94 7.58
N SER A 52 10.40 -0.39 7.68
CA SER A 52 11.61 -1.13 8.06
C SER A 52 12.43 -0.30 9.04
N PRO A 53 13.06 -0.92 10.04
CA PRO A 53 14.08 -0.24 10.82
C PRO A 53 15.25 0.15 9.92
N SER A 54 15.90 1.27 10.23
CA SER A 54 17.13 1.67 9.58
C SER A 54 18.01 2.43 10.55
N ALA A 55 19.33 2.41 10.34
CA ALA A 55 20.31 3.05 11.21
C ALA A 55 20.04 4.55 11.46
N SER A 56 19.27 5.21 10.58
CA SER A 56 18.96 6.63 10.66
C SER A 56 17.52 6.96 11.09
N GLY A 57 16.75 5.99 11.62
CA GLY A 57 15.41 6.24 12.18
C GLY A 57 14.24 5.70 11.34
N GLY A 58 14.45 4.55 10.69
CA GLY A 58 13.41 3.82 9.97
C GLY A 58 12.97 4.41 8.62
N LYS A 59 12.40 3.56 7.77
CA LYS A 59 11.92 3.89 6.43
C LYS A 59 10.49 3.41 6.27
N PHE A 60 9.70 4.15 5.49
CA PHE A 60 8.36 3.71 5.09
C PHE A 60 8.29 3.49 3.57
N TRP A 61 7.36 2.64 3.20
CA TRP A 61 6.90 2.48 1.82
C TRP A 61 5.38 2.28 1.83
N LEU A 62 4.70 2.92 0.91
CA LEU A 62 3.25 2.91 0.79
C LEU A 62 2.90 2.73 -0.68
N GLY A 63 2.01 1.80 -0.98
CA GLY A 63 1.54 1.55 -2.34
C GLY A 63 0.03 1.47 -2.39
N VAL A 64 -0.57 2.13 -3.37
CA VAL A 64 -2.02 2.15 -3.60
C VAL A 64 -2.28 1.72 -5.03
N ALA A 65 -3.05 0.64 -5.21
CA ALA A 65 -3.58 0.27 -6.51
C ALA A 65 -4.83 1.11 -6.83
N MET A 66 -5.02 1.42 -8.10
CA MET A 66 -6.16 2.16 -8.63
C MET A 66 -6.43 1.68 -10.06
N GLU A 67 -7.60 2.02 -10.61
CA GLU A 67 -7.93 1.72 -12.00
C GLU A 67 -6.89 2.25 -12.99
N THR A 68 -6.31 3.42 -12.70
CA THR A 68 -5.34 4.10 -13.56
C THR A 68 -3.90 3.55 -13.46
N GLY A 69 -3.62 2.65 -12.51
CA GLY A 69 -2.27 2.13 -12.25
C GLY A 69 -1.97 2.02 -10.76
N ILE A 70 -0.73 2.32 -10.36
CA ILE A 70 -0.35 2.39 -8.94
C ILE A 70 0.29 3.73 -8.59
N SER A 71 0.03 4.22 -7.39
CA SER A 71 0.81 5.30 -6.79
C SER A 71 1.61 4.73 -5.63
N VAL A 72 2.89 5.10 -5.56
CA VAL A 72 3.79 4.69 -4.47
C VAL A 72 4.39 5.91 -3.79
N ARG A 73 4.50 5.87 -2.47
CA ARG A 73 5.18 6.88 -1.64
C ARG A 73 6.17 6.20 -0.72
N TRP A 74 7.39 6.73 -0.61
CA TRP A 74 8.42 6.14 0.25
C TRP A 74 9.38 7.17 0.80
N GLY A 75 10.05 6.88 1.90
CA GLY A 75 11.02 7.81 2.49
C GLY A 75 11.45 7.40 3.88
N LYS A 76 12.10 8.33 4.59
CA LYS A 76 12.39 8.19 6.02
C LYS A 76 11.10 8.41 6.82
N LEU A 77 10.91 7.68 7.91
CA LEU A 77 9.78 7.91 8.82
C LEU A 77 9.77 9.38 9.30
N GLY A 78 8.58 9.95 9.44
CA GLY A 78 8.39 11.36 9.82
C GLY A 78 8.66 12.37 8.68
N THR A 79 8.91 11.92 7.44
CA THR A 79 9.09 12.81 6.29
C THR A 79 7.95 12.69 5.28
N LYS A 80 7.80 13.71 4.42
CA LYS A 80 6.84 13.66 3.30
C LYS A 80 7.15 12.51 2.32
N GLY A 81 8.43 12.14 2.20
CA GLY A 81 8.91 11.13 1.25
C GLY A 81 8.84 11.58 -0.21
N THR A 82 9.12 10.63 -1.09
CA THR A 82 9.01 10.76 -2.55
C THR A 82 7.78 10.01 -3.03
N VAL A 83 7.09 10.58 -4.02
CA VAL A 83 5.91 9.97 -4.66
C VAL A 83 6.26 9.63 -6.10
N LYS A 84 5.75 8.50 -6.60
CA LYS A 84 5.76 8.15 -8.02
C LYS A 84 4.45 7.49 -8.41
N HIS A 85 3.87 7.96 -9.51
CA HIS A 85 2.77 7.30 -10.17
C HIS A 85 3.30 6.40 -11.30
N ILE A 86 2.73 5.21 -11.42
CA ILE A 86 3.03 4.24 -12.48
C ILE A 86 1.70 3.95 -13.19
N PRO A 87 1.54 4.37 -14.45
CA PRO A 87 0.30 4.18 -15.17
C PRO A 87 0.05 2.69 -15.45
N ILE A 88 -1.21 2.32 -15.65
CA ILE A 88 -1.63 0.94 -15.94
C ILE A 88 -0.87 0.32 -17.12
N THR A 89 -0.50 1.13 -18.13
CA THR A 89 0.27 0.67 -19.29
C THR A 89 1.68 0.18 -18.94
N GLN A 90 2.21 0.59 -17.79
CA GLN A 90 3.50 0.18 -17.25
C GLN A 90 3.38 -0.84 -16.11
N CYS A 91 2.16 -1.12 -15.65
CA CYS A 91 1.93 -2.15 -14.64
C CYS A 91 2.11 -3.54 -15.24
N LYS A 92 2.63 -4.49 -14.45
CA LYS A 92 2.75 -5.88 -14.87
C LYS A 92 1.43 -6.44 -15.39
N ASN A 93 1.44 -6.95 -16.62
CA ASN A 93 0.25 -7.45 -17.34
C ASN A 93 -0.92 -6.46 -17.39
N LYS A 94 -0.66 -5.15 -17.33
CA LYS A 94 -1.69 -4.10 -17.21
C LYS A 94 -2.60 -4.29 -15.99
N ASN A 95 -2.12 -4.96 -14.94
CA ASN A 95 -2.85 -5.20 -13.71
C ASN A 95 -2.17 -4.46 -12.54
N PRO A 96 -2.79 -3.42 -11.97
CA PRO A 96 -2.21 -2.61 -10.90
C PRO A 96 -2.05 -3.40 -9.59
N VAL A 97 -2.97 -4.33 -9.30
CA VAL A 97 -2.89 -5.19 -8.11
C VAL A 97 -1.73 -6.19 -8.23
N LEU A 98 -1.52 -6.75 -9.42
CA LEU A 98 -0.39 -7.64 -9.70
C LEU A 98 0.95 -6.90 -9.55
N GLU A 99 1.05 -5.68 -10.08
CA GLU A 99 2.22 -4.83 -9.90
C GLU A 99 2.46 -4.52 -8.40
N LEU A 100 1.40 -4.18 -7.66
CA LEU A 100 1.48 -3.91 -6.24
C LEU A 100 1.94 -5.13 -5.43
N LYS A 101 1.40 -6.33 -5.72
CA LYS A 101 1.82 -7.60 -5.11
C LYS A 101 3.31 -7.84 -5.29
N HIS A 102 3.82 -7.71 -6.52
CA HIS A 102 5.24 -7.91 -6.78
C HIS A 102 6.14 -6.93 -6.01
N ARG A 103 5.70 -5.68 -5.87
CA ARG A 103 6.43 -4.68 -5.08
C ARG A 103 6.38 -4.98 -3.58
N LEU A 104 5.23 -5.39 -3.06
CA LEU A 104 5.08 -5.85 -1.68
C LEU A 104 6.07 -7.00 -1.39
N GLN A 105 6.05 -8.06 -2.20
CA GLN A 105 6.96 -9.20 -2.04
C GLN A 105 8.44 -8.76 -2.06
N SER A 106 8.81 -7.92 -3.03
CA SER A 106 10.17 -7.37 -3.11
C SER A 106 10.54 -6.57 -1.86
N LYS A 107 9.61 -5.80 -1.28
CA LYS A 107 9.86 -5.03 -0.07
C LYS A 107 9.99 -5.91 1.17
N MET A 108 9.12 -6.92 1.32
CA MET A 108 9.20 -7.88 2.43
C MET A 108 10.53 -8.63 2.43
N ASN A 109 10.99 -9.08 1.26
CA ASN A 109 12.30 -9.72 1.10
C ASN A 109 13.48 -8.80 1.47
N ASN A 110 13.26 -7.48 1.49
CA ASN A 110 14.25 -6.47 1.87
C ASN A 110 14.07 -5.99 3.34
N GLY A 111 13.37 -6.75 4.18
CA GLY A 111 13.24 -6.47 5.61
C GLY A 111 12.17 -5.44 5.97
N TYR A 112 11.22 -5.17 5.08
CA TYR A 112 10.03 -4.39 5.42
C TYR A 112 8.95 -5.28 6.02
N ASN A 113 8.29 -4.77 7.05
CA ASN A 113 7.12 -5.38 7.67
C ASN A 113 5.87 -4.59 7.29
N ILE A 114 4.74 -5.30 7.20
CA ILE A 114 3.43 -4.67 6.99
C ILE A 114 3.05 -3.88 8.24
N ILE A 115 2.56 -2.66 8.06
CA ILE A 115 1.95 -1.83 9.11
C ILE A 115 0.44 -2.15 9.13
N PRO A 116 -0.06 -2.86 10.15
CA PRO A 116 -1.45 -3.33 10.17
C PRO A 116 -2.50 -2.24 10.03
N HIS A 117 -2.35 -1.17 10.81
CA HIS A 117 -3.35 -0.13 10.96
C HIS A 117 -3.32 0.92 9.83
N GLU A 118 -2.28 0.92 8.99
CA GLU A 118 -2.18 1.81 7.81
C GLU A 118 -2.44 1.10 6.47
N THR A 119 -2.48 -0.23 6.51
CA THR A 119 -2.80 -1.10 5.37
C THR A 119 -4.32 -1.23 5.26
N VAL A 120 -4.86 -0.98 4.07
CA VAL A 120 -6.28 -1.09 3.75
C VAL A 120 -6.46 -2.13 2.66
N VAL A 121 -7.11 -3.23 3.02
CA VAL A 121 -7.48 -4.32 2.14
C VAL A 121 -9.01 -4.49 2.26
N PRO A 122 -9.77 -4.34 1.17
CA PRO A 122 -11.23 -4.41 1.16
C PRO A 122 -11.78 -5.84 1.33
#